data_AF-A0A0K2SQ63-F1
#
_entry.id   AF-A0A0K2SQ63-F1
#
_cell.length_a   1.000
_cell.length_b   1.000
_cell.length_c   1.000
_cell.angle_alpha   90.00
_cell.angle_beta   90.00
_cell.angle_gamma   90.00
#
_symmetry.space_group_name_H-M   'P 1'
#
loop_
_entity.id
_entity.type
_entity.pdbx_description
1 polymer ?
#
loop_
_entity_poly.entity_id
_entity_poly.type
_entity_poly.pdbx_seq_one_letter_code
_entity_poly.pdbx_strand_id
1 'polypeptide(L)'
;MEHRHLNPGYEDTVEAVEDVLERGSVEDWRDLAARVREDPGGAAARALRTVLEHRTMYGTTVIWRRFLDRVEARGRTGRRSPGPASKRKVKA
;
A
#
# COMPACT_ATOMS: atom_id res chain seq x y z
N MET A 1 20.71 9.57 16.72
CA MET A 1 19.52 8.83 17.19
C MET A 1 19.47 7.57 16.35
N GLU A 2 19.44 6.39 16.97
CA GLU A 2 19.31 5.14 16.22
C GLU A 2 17.93 5.12 15.56
N HIS A 3 17.91 5.23 14.23
CA HIS A 3 16.70 5.02 13.44
C HIS A 3 16.34 3.55 13.60
N ARG A 4 15.15 3.30 14.13
CA ARG A 4 14.68 2.00 14.59
C ARG A 4 14.30 1.10 13.40
N HIS A 5 15.24 0.88 12.50
CA HIS A 5 15.22 -0.28 11.62
C HIS A 5 15.37 -1.52 12.50
N LEU A 6 14.72 -2.61 12.10
CA LEU A 6 14.82 -3.96 12.67
C LEU A 6 13.83 -4.27 13.81
N ASN A 7 12.54 -4.30 13.47
CA ASN A 7 11.69 -5.39 13.97
C ASN A 7 10.81 -5.90 12.82
N PRO A 8 10.91 -7.18 12.43
CA PRO A 8 9.99 -7.77 11.46
C PRO A 8 8.55 -7.55 11.92
N GLY A 9 7.75 -6.85 11.11
CA GLY A 9 6.35 -6.52 11.40
C GLY A 9 6.09 -5.14 12.02
N TYR A 10 7.11 -4.39 12.47
CA TYR A 10 6.93 -2.99 12.91
C TYR A 10 6.90 -2.01 11.73
N GLU A 11 7.55 -2.38 10.63
CA GLU A 11 7.75 -1.56 9.41
C GLU A 11 6.44 -1.20 8.69
N ASP A 12 5.36 -1.95 8.97
CA ASP A 12 4.04 -1.78 8.34
C ASP A 12 3.01 -1.11 9.26
N THR A 13 3.42 -0.62 10.43
CA THR A 13 2.53 0.11 11.34
C THR A 13 2.27 1.53 10.84
N VAL A 14 1.17 2.15 11.30
CA VAL A 14 0.84 3.54 10.94
C VAL A 14 1.94 4.48 11.38
N GLU A 15 2.46 4.28 12.60
CA GLU A 15 3.51 5.08 13.21
C GLU A 15 4.85 4.93 12.48
N ALA A 16 5.22 3.72 12.07
CA ALA A 16 6.45 3.50 11.30
C ALA A 16 6.35 4.12 9.91
N VAL A 17 5.20 4.00 9.24
CA VAL A 17 4.98 4.64 7.93
C VAL A 17 4.95 6.16 8.08
N GLU A 18 4.36 6.71 9.14
CA GLU A 18 4.41 8.15 9.42
C GLU A 18 5.86 8.63 9.59
N ASP A 19 6.68 7.92 10.38
CA ASP A 19 8.09 8.28 10.57
C ASP A 19 8.92 8.20 9.27
N VAL A 20 8.69 7.18 8.43
CA VAL A 20 9.31 7.08 7.10
C VAL A 20 8.93 8.27 6.22
N LEU A 21 7.67 8.70 6.25
CA LEU A 21 7.21 9.80 5.39
C LEU A 21 7.64 11.18 5.90
N GLU A 22 7.80 11.35 7.22
CA GLU A 22 8.24 12.62 7.83
C GLU A 22 9.77 12.76 7.87
N ARG A 23 10.50 11.68 8.13
CA ARG A 23 11.93 11.71 8.49
C ARG A 23 12.79 10.70 7.71
N GLY A 24 12.16 9.82 6.95
CA GLY A 24 12.85 8.79 6.18
C GLY A 24 13.68 9.37 5.03
N SER A 25 14.70 8.61 4.66
CA SER A 25 15.52 8.82 3.48
C SER A 25 14.77 8.45 2.19
N VAL A 26 15.38 8.77 1.04
CA VAL A 26 14.83 8.36 -0.27
C VAL A 26 14.87 6.84 -0.42
N GLU A 27 15.85 6.17 0.19
CA GLU A 27 15.94 4.71 0.27
C GLU A 27 14.74 4.13 1.05
N ASP A 28 14.40 4.69 2.20
CA ASP A 28 13.25 4.24 3.00
C ASP A 28 11.93 4.38 2.21
N TRP A 29 11.81 5.47 1.45
CA TRP A 29 10.67 5.69 0.56
C TRP A 29 10.61 4.66 -0.58
N ARG A 30 11.76 4.27 -1.13
CA ARG A 30 11.82 3.24 -2.18
C ARG A 30 11.37 1.90 -1.62
N ASP A 31 11.81 1.56 -0.42
CA ASP A 31 11.49 0.29 0.22
C ASP A 31 10.00 0.22 0.61
N LEU A 32 9.44 1.29 1.16
CA LEU A 32 8.00 1.40 1.40
C LEU A 32 7.21 1.26 0.08
N ALA A 33 7.63 1.95 -0.98
CA ALA A 33 6.97 1.86 -2.27
C ALA A 33 7.06 0.46 -2.90
N ALA A 34 8.15 -0.28 -2.66
CA ALA A 34 8.30 -1.66 -3.10
C ALA A 34 7.30 -2.58 -2.39
N ARG A 35 7.22 -2.50 -1.05
CA ARG A 35 6.26 -3.27 -0.24
C ARG A 35 4.81 -3.02 -0.66
N VAL A 36 4.44 -1.76 -0.86
CA VAL A 36 3.07 -1.38 -1.29
C VAL A 36 2.77 -1.88 -2.71
N ARG A 37 3.77 -1.93 -3.61
CA ARG A 37 3.57 -2.50 -4.96
C ARG A 37 3.39 -4.01 -4.93
N GLU A 38 4.12 -4.70 -4.05
CA GLU A 38 4.05 -6.15 -3.90
C GLU A 38 2.68 -6.58 -3.37
N ASP A 39 2.18 -5.93 -2.31
CA ASP A 39 0.83 -6.13 -1.80
C ASP A 39 0.05 -4.82 -1.63
N PRO A 40 -0.68 -4.37 -2.67
CA PRO A 40 -1.53 -3.18 -2.63
C PRO A 40 -2.66 -3.24 -1.60
N GLY A 41 -3.02 -4.45 -1.13
CA GLY A 41 -4.05 -4.65 -0.11
C GLY A 41 -3.48 -4.93 1.28
N GLY A 42 -2.15 -4.98 1.40
CA GLY A 42 -1.40 -5.43 2.56
C GLY A 42 -1.30 -4.40 3.67
N ALA A 43 -0.55 -4.75 4.71
CA ALA A 43 -0.39 -3.93 5.92
C ALA A 43 0.24 -2.57 5.58
N ALA A 44 1.36 -2.55 4.85
CA ALA A 44 2.02 -1.31 4.41
C ALA A 44 1.08 -0.35 3.66
N ALA A 45 0.31 -0.87 2.70
CA ALA A 45 -0.62 -0.07 1.90
C ALA A 45 -1.77 0.50 2.73
N ARG A 46 -2.27 -0.28 3.71
CA ARG A 46 -3.30 0.17 4.66
C ARG A 46 -2.76 1.24 5.59
N ALA A 47 -1.59 1.03 6.19
CA ALA A 47 -0.96 2.01 7.05
C ALA A 47 -0.68 3.32 6.31
N LEU A 48 -0.12 3.25 5.10
CA LEU A 48 0.09 4.41 4.24
C LEU A 48 -1.21 5.17 3.96
N ARG A 49 -2.30 4.47 3.63
CA ARG A 49 -3.61 5.10 3.46
C ARG A 49 -4.08 5.81 4.73
N THR A 50 -4.01 5.14 5.89
CA THR A 50 -4.38 5.74 7.18
C THR A 50 -3.60 7.01 7.46
N VAL A 51 -2.28 7.01 7.25
CA VAL A 51 -1.46 8.22 7.42
C VAL A 51 -1.93 9.35 6.49
N LEU A 52 -2.16 9.04 5.21
CA LEU A 52 -2.58 10.05 4.22
C LEU A 52 -4.02 10.57 4.43
N GLU A 53 -4.87 9.82 5.12
CA GLU A 53 -6.24 10.25 5.50
C GLU A 53 -6.22 11.22 6.69
N HIS A 54 -5.32 10.99 7.67
CA HIS A 54 -5.28 11.76 8.91
C HIS A 54 -4.21 12.87 8.94
N ARG A 55 -3.25 12.85 8.02
CA ARG A 55 -2.14 13.80 7.96
C ARG A 55 -1.97 14.41 6.58
N THR A 56 -1.63 15.70 6.55
CA THR A 56 -1.11 16.36 5.36
C THR A 56 0.35 16.68 5.60
N MET A 57 1.24 15.95 4.95
CA MET A 57 2.67 16.20 4.93
C MET A 57 3.00 17.14 3.78
N TYR A 58 3.76 18.18 4.09
CA TYR A 58 4.06 19.23 3.13
C TYR A 58 4.82 18.66 1.92
N GLY A 59 4.27 18.83 0.72
CA GLY A 59 4.88 18.41 -0.54
C GLY A 59 4.78 16.92 -0.92
N THR A 60 4.70 15.99 0.04
CA THR A 60 4.80 14.54 -0.24
C THR A 60 3.43 13.84 -0.31
N THR A 61 2.41 14.31 0.41
CA THR A 61 1.07 13.67 0.45
C THR A 61 0.46 13.47 -0.94
N VAL A 62 0.60 14.44 -1.84
CA VAL A 62 0.05 14.35 -3.21
C VAL A 62 0.72 13.24 -4.01
N ILE A 63 2.03 13.07 -3.86
CA ILE A 63 2.81 12.04 -4.56
C ILE A 63 2.38 10.66 -4.08
N TRP A 64 2.28 10.47 -2.77
CA TRP A 64 1.90 9.19 -2.17
C TRP A 64 0.44 8.80 -2.45
N ARG A 65 -0.50 9.75 -2.45
CA ARG A 65 -1.89 9.49 -2.87
C ARG A 65 -1.96 9.01 -4.32
N ARG A 66 -1.31 9.72 -5.24
CA ARG A 66 -1.26 9.32 -6.66
C ARG A 66 -0.58 7.98 -6.87
N PHE A 67 0.43 7.68 -6.06
CA PHE A 67 1.12 6.39 -6.09
C PHE A 67 0.16 5.25 -5.68
N LEU A 68 -0.54 5.39 -4.55
CA LEU A 68 -1.54 4.42 -4.11
C LEU A 68 -2.64 4.21 -5.15
N ASP A 69 -3.23 5.27 -5.68
CA ASP A 69 -4.28 5.19 -6.69
C ASP A 69 -3.84 4.36 -7.90
N ARG A 70 -2.59 4.56 -8.36
CA ARG A 70 -2.02 3.83 -9.49
C ARG A 70 -1.79 2.36 -9.18
N VAL A 71 -1.27 2.06 -7.99
CA VAL A 71 -0.98 0.69 -7.57
C VAL A 71 -2.27 -0.11 -7.36
N GLU A 72 -3.28 0.50 -6.76
CA GLU A 72 -4.61 -0.11 -6.61
C GLU A 72 -5.33 -0.33 -7.95
N ALA A 73 -5.26 0.64 -8.86
CA ALA A 73 -5.84 0.49 -10.20
C ALA A 73 -5.24 -0.71 -10.94
N ARG A 74 -3.93 -0.92 -10.82
CA ARG A 74 -3.22 -2.08 -11.40
C ARG A 74 -3.64 -3.40 -10.74
N GLY A 75 -3.76 -3.41 -9.41
CA GLY A 75 -4.24 -4.57 -8.66
C GLY A 75 -5.65 -5.01 -9.05
N ARG A 76 -6.56 -4.05 -9.31
CA ARG A 76 -7.93 -4.31 -9.76
C ARG A 76 -7.97 -4.88 -11.19
N THR A 77 -7.09 -4.43 -12.08
CA THR A 77 -7.01 -5.00 -13.45
C THR A 77 -6.41 -6.40 -13.49
N GLY A 78 -5.52 -6.75 -12.55
CA GLY A 78 -4.97 -8.12 -12.44
C GLY A 78 -5.90 -9.11 -11.74
N ARG A 79 -6.78 -8.62 -10.86
CA ARG A 79 -7.74 -9.44 -10.09
C ARG A 79 -9.08 -9.56 -10.82
N ARG A 80 -9.06 -10.01 -12.09
CA ARG A 80 -10.27 -10.48 -12.78
C ARG A 80 -10.59 -11.89 -12.27
N SER A 81 -11.35 -11.99 -11.18
CA SER A 81 -11.94 -13.27 -10.74
C SER A 81 -12.70 -13.89 -11.92
N PRO A 82 -12.56 -15.20 -12.21
CA PRO A 82 -13.47 -15.87 -13.13
C PRO A 82 -14.88 -15.76 -12.55
N GLY A 83 -15.78 -15.08 -13.26
CA GLY A 83 -17.19 -15.02 -12.89
C GLY A 83 -17.79 -16.43 -12.77
N PRO A 84 -18.85 -16.61 -11.97
CA PRO A 84 -19.40 -17.93 -11.71
C PRO A 84 -19.77 -18.61 -13.02
N ALA A 85 -19.18 -19.78 -13.26
CA ALA A 85 -19.49 -20.62 -14.41
C ALA A 85 -20.99 -20.93 -14.40
N SER A 86 -21.72 -20.31 -15.32
CA SER A 86 -23.15 -20.51 -15.51
C SER A 86 -23.38 -21.96 -15.94
N LYS A 87 -23.73 -22.83 -14.98
CA LYS A 87 -24.15 -24.21 -15.26
C LYS A 87 -25.43 -24.16 -16.10
N ARG A 88 -25.30 -24.36 -17.41
CA ARG A 88 -26.44 -24.62 -18.29
C ARG A 88 -27.15 -25.88 -17.78
N LYS A 89 -28.44 -25.74 -17.42
CA LYS A 89 -29.32 -26.89 -17.21
C LYS A 89 -29.50 -27.59 -18.55
N VAL A 90 -28.98 -28.81 -18.66
CA VAL A 90 -29.40 -29.75 -19.71
C VAL A 90 -30.64 -30.45 -19.17
N LYS A 91 -31.76 -30.21 -19.85
CA LYS A 91 -33.04 -30.88 -19.63
C LYS A 91 -32.99 -32.20 -20.40
N ALA A 92 -33.19 -33.32 -19.70
CA ALA A 92 -33.55 -34.62 -20.29
C ALA A 92 -34.91 -35.00 -19.74
#